data_AF-A0A1Q2CVL8-F1
#
_entry.id   AF-A0A1Q2CVL8-F1
#
_cell.length_a   1.000
_cell.length_b   1.000
_cell.length_c   1.000
_cell.angle_alpha   90.00
_cell.angle_beta   90.00
_cell.angle_gamma   90.00
#
_symmetry.space_group_name_H-M   'P 1'
#
loop_
_entity.id
_entity.type
_entity.pdbx_description
1 polymer ?
#
loop_
_entity_poly.entity_id
_entity_poly.type
_entity_poly.pdbx_seq_one_letter_code
_entity_poly.pdbx_strand_id
1 'polypeptide(L)'
;MTVTDPATLTRPAVAVKVPNLKVEQPRVGLNAADIVICQPNGDSATRLCPIFHSQYPDAVGPVRSIRPADVALLSPIFPVFANTGAADWVMNYVKANSEHLERMTYLDYRGTAAYSVDKSRLYKANGKTQYDRAIQAHPEEIVDDEASVVAPWLRP
;
A
#
# COMPACT_ATOMS: atom_id res chain seq x y z
N MET A 1 -7.76 5.46 23.79
CA MET A 1 -8.22 5.85 22.45
C MET A 1 -9.74 5.79 22.47
N THR A 2 -10.42 6.91 22.28
CA THR A 2 -11.88 6.99 22.33
C THR A 2 -12.40 6.94 20.90
N VAL A 3 -13.31 6.02 20.61
CA VAL A 3 -13.95 5.93 19.28
C VAL A 3 -14.96 7.07 19.20
N THR A 4 -14.65 8.10 18.42
CA THR A 4 -15.53 9.26 18.22
C THR A 4 -16.54 9.05 17.11
N ASP A 5 -16.23 8.16 16.16
CA ASP A 5 -17.11 7.77 15.07
C ASP A 5 -17.21 6.23 15.00
N PRO A 6 -18.38 5.63 15.29
CA PRO A 6 -18.57 4.19 15.19
C PRO A 6 -18.26 3.60 13.81
N ALA A 7 -18.37 4.36 12.71
CA ALA A 7 -18.05 3.86 11.37
C ALA A 7 -16.57 3.47 11.22
N THR A 8 -15.67 4.04 12.04
CA THR A 8 -14.25 3.67 12.07
C THR A 8 -13.99 2.27 12.61
N LEU A 9 -14.97 1.63 13.26
CA LEU A 9 -14.85 0.26 13.75
C LEU A 9 -15.05 -0.79 12.65
N THR A 10 -15.71 -0.43 11.55
CA THR A 10 -16.11 -1.38 10.50
C THR A 10 -15.40 -1.15 9.18
N ARG A 11 -14.54 -0.13 9.08
CA ARG A 11 -13.77 0.14 7.88
C ARG A 11 -12.61 -0.85 7.72
N PRO A 12 -12.23 -1.22 6.49
CA PRO A 12 -11.16 -2.19 6.25
C PRO A 12 -9.79 -1.62 6.60
N ALA A 13 -8.91 -2.39 7.23
CA ALA A 13 -7.52 -1.95 7.39
C ALA A 13 -6.85 -1.75 6.03
N VAL A 14 -6.01 -0.72 5.91
CA VAL A 14 -5.20 -0.44 4.71
C VAL A 14 -3.73 -0.66 5.02
N ALA A 15 -3.07 -1.49 4.24
CA ALA A 15 -1.63 -1.68 4.30
C ALA A 15 -0.98 -1.03 3.08
N VAL A 16 0.19 -0.40 3.26
CA VAL A 16 0.92 0.23 2.14
C VAL A 16 2.36 -0.25 2.13
N LYS A 17 2.88 -0.73 1.00
CA LYS A 17 4.30 -1.09 0.91
C LYS A 17 5.18 0.15 0.71
N VAL A 18 6.12 0.39 1.61
CA VAL A 18 6.97 1.60 1.66
C VAL A 18 8.45 1.24 1.75
N PRO A 19 9.40 2.04 1.21
CA PRO A 19 10.82 1.73 1.30
C PRO A 19 11.41 1.99 2.68
N ASN A 20 12.56 1.37 2.98
CA ASN A 20 13.37 1.74 4.13
C ASN A 20 14.80 2.19 3.75
N LEU A 21 14.95 2.94 2.66
CA LEU A 21 16.23 3.47 2.20
C LEU A 21 16.35 4.97 2.47
N LYS A 22 17.56 5.43 2.84
CA LYS A 22 17.84 6.86 3.08
C LYS A 22 17.53 7.73 1.85
N VAL A 23 17.85 7.23 0.65
CA VAL A 23 17.62 7.96 -0.61
C VAL A 23 16.15 8.12 -0.98
N GLU A 24 15.25 7.45 -0.25
CA GLU A 24 13.79 7.50 -0.43
C GLU A 24 13.10 8.24 0.72
N GLN A 25 13.86 8.94 1.56
CA GLN A 25 13.34 9.89 2.55
C GLN A 25 13.09 11.27 1.92
N PRO A 26 12.18 12.10 2.50
CA PRO A 26 11.25 11.73 3.57
C PRO A 26 10.14 10.78 3.07
N ARG A 27 9.62 9.97 4.00
CA ARG A 27 8.41 9.17 3.79
C ARG A 27 7.24 9.93 4.39
N VAL A 28 6.10 9.90 3.70
CA VAL A 28 4.87 10.56 4.15
C VAL A 28 3.90 9.53 4.74
N GLY A 29 3.05 9.97 5.68
CA GLY A 29 1.99 9.17 6.28
C GLY A 29 2.42 8.15 7.35
N LEU A 30 3.71 7.84 7.48
CA LEU A 30 4.18 6.77 8.38
C LEU A 30 3.80 6.94 9.85
N ASN A 31 3.75 8.18 10.34
CA ASN A 31 3.45 8.49 11.74
C ASN A 31 1.98 8.25 12.12
N ALA A 32 1.11 8.08 11.13
CA ALA A 32 -0.30 7.81 11.34
C ALA A 32 -0.60 6.30 11.49
N ALA A 33 0.38 5.44 11.23
CA ALA A 33 0.20 3.99 11.21
C ALA A 33 -0.05 3.42 12.61
N ASP A 34 -0.97 2.47 12.71
CA ASP A 34 -1.21 1.70 13.93
C ASP A 34 -0.11 0.69 14.18
N ILE A 35 0.33 0.04 13.09
CA ILE A 35 1.37 -0.98 13.10
C ILE A 35 2.30 -0.69 11.92
N VAL A 36 3.61 -0.85 12.13
CA VAL A 36 4.60 -0.84 11.04
C VAL A 36 5.38 -2.13 11.07
N ILE A 37 5.19 -2.97 10.06
CA ILE A 37 5.98 -4.19 9.89
C ILE A 37 7.25 -3.84 9.11
N CYS A 38 8.41 -4.26 9.61
CA CYS A 38 9.68 -4.17 8.89
C CYS A 38 10.05 -5.55 8.34
N GLN A 39 10.32 -5.65 7.04
CA GLN A 39 10.63 -6.92 6.39
C GLN A 39 11.86 -6.78 5.47
N PRO A 40 12.63 -7.86 5.24
CA PRO A 40 13.65 -7.87 4.19
C PRO A 40 13.00 -7.67 2.82
N ASN A 41 13.70 -6.95 1.93
CA ASN A 41 13.21 -6.67 0.59
C ASN A 41 13.65 -7.71 -0.46
N GLY A 42 14.47 -8.69 -0.05
CA GLY A 42 15.12 -9.70 -0.92
C GLY A 42 16.63 -9.50 -1.13
N ASP A 43 17.14 -8.30 -0.83
CA ASP A 43 18.55 -7.92 -0.91
C ASP A 43 19.07 -7.50 0.50
N SER A 44 20.15 -6.71 0.56
CA SER A 44 20.74 -6.16 1.79
C SER A 44 19.95 -4.97 2.40
N ALA A 45 18.65 -4.86 2.12
CA ALA A 45 17.81 -3.75 2.57
C ALA A 45 16.44 -4.23 3.09
N THR A 46 15.76 -3.35 3.83
CA THR A 46 14.41 -3.60 4.35
C THR A 46 13.37 -2.72 3.66
N ARG A 47 12.11 -3.13 3.78
CA ARG A 47 10.93 -2.33 3.45
C ARG A 47 10.00 -2.31 4.64
N LEU A 48 9.19 -1.27 4.69
CA LEU A 48 8.17 -1.07 5.72
C LEU A 48 6.80 -1.40 5.13
N CYS A 49 5.90 -1.86 6.00
CA CYS A 49 4.50 -2.06 5.71
C CYS A 49 3.70 -1.40 6.85
N PRO A 50 3.53 -0.06 6.81
CA PRO A 50 2.55 0.59 7.68
C PRO A 50 1.14 0.09 7.39
N ILE A 51 0.39 -0.15 8.46
CA ILE A 51 -1.00 -0.58 8.47
C ILE A 51 -1.82 0.48 9.21
N PHE A 52 -2.94 0.86 8.61
CA PHE A 52 -3.81 1.92 9.07
C PHE A 52 -5.23 1.37 9.26
N HIS A 53 -5.83 1.64 10.41
CA HIS A 53 -7.22 1.35 10.73
C HIS A 53 -7.82 2.42 11.64
N SER A 54 -7.05 2.95 12.61
CA SER A 54 -7.53 4.01 13.52
C SER A 54 -7.72 5.36 12.84
N GLN A 55 -6.83 5.71 11.92
CA GLN A 55 -6.83 6.93 11.13
C GLN A 55 -6.18 6.66 9.77
N TYR A 56 -6.67 7.33 8.73
CA TYR A 56 -6.05 7.30 7.41
C TYR A 56 -5.30 8.61 7.18
N PRO A 57 -4.00 8.57 6.86
CA PRO A 57 -3.29 9.77 6.46
C PRO A 57 -3.71 10.22 5.06
N ASP A 58 -3.60 11.51 4.76
CA ASP A 58 -3.89 12.06 3.43
C ASP A 58 -3.08 11.37 2.33
N ALA A 59 -1.83 11.00 2.60
CA ALA A 59 -0.96 10.32 1.65
C ALA A 59 0.09 9.44 2.34
N VAL A 60 0.43 8.31 1.73
CA VAL A 60 1.51 7.40 2.15
C VAL A 60 2.44 7.13 0.99
N GLY A 61 3.75 7.32 1.20
CA GLY A 61 4.71 7.02 0.14
C GLY A 61 6.19 7.31 0.47
N PRO A 62 7.10 6.97 -0.46
CA PRO A 62 6.80 6.35 -1.75
C PRO A 62 6.24 4.94 -1.62
N VAL A 63 5.34 4.55 -2.52
CA VAL A 63 4.81 3.18 -2.59
C VAL A 63 5.77 2.29 -3.37
N ARG A 64 5.93 1.03 -2.95
CA ARG A 64 6.89 0.08 -3.55
C ARG A 64 6.25 -1.27 -3.88
N SER A 65 7.05 -2.09 -4.56
CA SER A 65 6.62 -3.39 -5.06
C SER A 65 6.31 -4.41 -3.96
N ILE A 66 5.25 -5.19 -4.18
CA ILE A 66 4.87 -6.35 -3.37
C ILE A 66 5.94 -7.45 -3.40
N ARG A 67 6.02 -8.27 -2.35
CA ARG A 67 6.89 -9.43 -2.17
C ARG A 67 6.09 -10.66 -1.75
N PRO A 68 6.57 -11.89 -2.01
CA PRO A 68 5.86 -13.11 -1.59
C PRO A 68 5.57 -13.16 -0.09
N ALA A 69 6.49 -12.68 0.74
CA ALA A 69 6.32 -12.62 2.19
C ALA A 69 5.10 -11.79 2.63
N ASP A 70 4.62 -10.85 1.79
CA ASP A 70 3.47 -10.00 2.12
C ASP A 70 2.19 -10.80 2.26
N VAL A 71 2.03 -11.88 1.48
CA VAL A 71 0.87 -12.76 1.56
C VAL A 71 0.77 -13.35 2.96
N ALA A 72 1.86 -13.95 3.47
CA ALA A 72 1.86 -14.56 4.80
C ALA A 72 1.79 -13.53 5.94
N LEU A 73 2.39 -12.35 5.76
CA LEU A 73 2.40 -11.30 6.78
C LEU A 73 1.04 -10.62 6.94
N LEU A 74 0.29 -10.47 5.85
CA LEU A 74 -0.96 -9.71 5.83
C LEU A 74 -2.20 -10.61 5.87
N SER A 75 -2.10 -11.90 5.53
CA SER A 75 -3.24 -12.82 5.54
C SER A 75 -4.03 -12.88 6.86
N PRO A 76 -3.43 -12.74 8.06
CA PRO A 76 -4.22 -12.80 9.30
C PRO A 76 -5.17 -11.62 9.50
N ILE A 77 -4.92 -10.49 8.80
CA ILE A 77 -5.71 -9.26 8.95
C ILE A 77 -6.42 -8.85 7.64
N PHE A 78 -6.13 -9.54 6.53
CA PHE A 78 -6.72 -9.35 5.20
C PHE A 78 -6.99 -7.87 4.84
N PRO A 79 -5.95 -7.01 4.82
CA PRO A 79 -6.13 -5.59 4.59
C PRO A 79 -6.24 -5.32 3.08
N VAL A 80 -6.78 -4.15 2.72
CA VAL A 80 -6.58 -3.62 1.38
C VAL A 80 -5.10 -3.24 1.23
N PHE A 81 -4.40 -3.82 0.26
CA PHE A 81 -2.94 -3.68 0.16
C PHE A 81 -2.46 -2.87 -1.05
N ALA A 82 -2.03 -1.63 -0.77
CA ALA A 82 -1.47 -0.71 -1.76
C ALA A 82 0.01 -0.99 -2.06
N ASN A 83 0.33 -1.16 -3.34
CA ASN A 83 1.67 -1.49 -3.82
C ASN A 83 1.88 -1.07 -5.28
N THR A 84 3.11 -1.11 -5.79
CA THR A 84 3.40 -0.77 -7.21
C THR A 84 3.49 -1.97 -8.15
N GLY A 85 2.93 -3.12 -7.78
CA GLY A 85 3.08 -4.40 -8.49
C GLY A 85 4.42 -5.07 -8.18
N ALA A 86 4.83 -6.06 -8.96
CA ALA A 86 6.10 -6.77 -8.79
C ALA A 86 6.53 -7.47 -10.09
N ALA A 87 7.60 -8.26 -10.03
CA ALA A 87 7.96 -9.16 -11.12
C ALA A 87 6.85 -10.21 -11.34
N ASP A 88 6.70 -10.69 -12.58
CA ASP A 88 5.61 -11.57 -12.99
C ASP A 88 5.44 -12.81 -12.13
N TRP A 89 6.55 -13.46 -11.72
CA TRP A 89 6.48 -14.63 -10.85
C TRP A 89 5.88 -14.31 -9.46
N VAL A 90 6.13 -13.11 -8.94
CA VAL A 90 5.52 -12.65 -7.68
C VAL A 90 4.05 -12.36 -7.89
N MET A 91 3.69 -11.73 -9.01
CA MET A 91 2.28 -11.47 -9.34
C MET A 91 1.49 -12.78 -9.53
N ASN A 92 2.10 -13.79 -10.14
CA ASN A 92 1.52 -15.13 -10.27
C ASN A 92 1.36 -15.80 -8.90
N TYR A 93 2.36 -15.70 -8.03
CA TYR A 93 2.27 -16.20 -6.65
C TYR A 93 1.14 -15.51 -5.87
N VAL A 94 1.05 -14.17 -5.93
CA VAL A 94 -0.01 -13.40 -5.25
C VAL A 94 -1.38 -13.77 -5.80
N LYS A 95 -1.53 -13.90 -7.12
CA LYS A 95 -2.78 -14.34 -7.75
C LYS A 95 -3.22 -15.73 -7.27
N ALA A 96 -2.28 -16.66 -7.14
CA ALA A 96 -2.52 -18.00 -6.62
C ALA A 96 -2.90 -18.03 -5.12
N ASN A 97 -2.73 -16.92 -4.40
CA ASN A 97 -3.08 -16.76 -2.99
C ASN A 97 -4.06 -15.58 -2.79
N SER A 98 -4.88 -15.27 -3.80
CA SER A 98 -5.79 -14.11 -3.78
C SER A 98 -6.88 -14.21 -2.71
N GLU A 99 -7.19 -15.42 -2.24
CA GLU A 99 -8.03 -15.67 -1.06
C GLU A 99 -7.43 -15.16 0.26
N HIS A 100 -6.17 -14.74 0.26
CA HIS A 100 -5.44 -14.31 1.46
C HIS A 100 -4.96 -12.85 1.40
N LEU A 101 -5.07 -12.18 0.25
CA LEU A 101 -4.59 -10.80 0.11
C LEU A 101 -5.33 -10.04 -0.99
N GLU A 102 -6.10 -9.04 -0.59
CA GLU A 102 -6.66 -8.03 -1.50
C GLU A 102 -5.55 -7.07 -1.95
N ARG A 103 -5.39 -6.86 -3.26
CA ARG A 103 -4.20 -6.16 -3.81
C ARG A 103 -4.52 -5.09 -4.85
N MET A 104 -4.54 -3.85 -4.41
CA MET A 104 -4.64 -2.69 -5.29
C MET A 104 -3.26 -2.24 -5.77
N THR A 105 -2.92 -2.52 -7.03
CA THR A 105 -1.65 -2.05 -7.57
C THR A 105 -1.79 -0.65 -8.18
N TYR A 106 -0.76 0.18 -8.05
CA TYR A 106 -0.69 1.47 -8.76
C TYR A 106 -0.94 1.32 -10.26
N LEU A 107 -0.48 0.22 -10.89
CA LEU A 107 -0.64 0.04 -12.32
C LEU A 107 -2.10 -0.18 -12.73
N ASP A 108 -2.87 -0.89 -11.89
CA ASP A 108 -4.28 -1.17 -12.12
C ASP A 108 -5.16 0.07 -11.81
N TYR A 109 -4.78 0.86 -10.81
CA TYR A 109 -5.54 2.01 -10.31
C TYR A 109 -4.94 3.39 -10.68
N ARG A 110 -4.00 3.44 -11.63
CA ARG A 110 -3.44 4.73 -12.07
C ARG A 110 -4.54 5.59 -12.70
N GLY A 111 -4.62 6.84 -12.27
CA GLY A 111 -5.63 7.79 -12.76
C GLY A 111 -6.93 7.79 -11.96
N THR A 112 -7.07 6.94 -10.94
CA THR A 112 -8.08 7.10 -9.89
C THR A 112 -7.53 8.00 -8.77
N ALA A 113 -8.37 8.31 -7.77
CA ALA A 113 -7.97 9.08 -6.60
C ALA A 113 -7.09 8.26 -5.62
N ALA A 114 -7.10 6.92 -5.71
CA ALA A 114 -6.32 6.03 -4.85
C ALA A 114 -4.79 6.26 -4.91
N TYR A 115 -4.28 6.81 -6.03
CA TYR A 115 -2.85 7.06 -6.22
C TYR A 115 -2.55 8.41 -6.85
N SER A 116 -1.45 9.02 -6.41
CA SER A 116 -0.89 10.22 -7.03
C SER A 116 0.61 10.11 -7.28
N VAL A 117 1.13 11.09 -8.03
CA VAL A 117 2.56 11.22 -8.34
C VAL A 117 3.07 12.54 -7.77
N ASP A 118 3.92 12.46 -6.75
CA ASP A 118 4.67 13.59 -6.23
C ASP A 118 5.76 14.01 -7.23
N LYS A 119 5.43 15.00 -8.06
CA LYS A 119 6.29 15.50 -9.13
C LYS A 119 7.65 16.01 -8.61
N SER A 120 7.73 16.44 -7.35
CA SER A 120 8.98 16.93 -6.76
C SER A 120 10.03 15.82 -6.60
N ARG A 121 9.60 14.55 -6.61
CA ARG A 121 10.44 13.37 -6.42
C ARG A 121 10.78 12.65 -7.72
N LEU A 122 10.28 13.14 -8.86
CA LEU A 122 10.67 12.64 -10.16
C LEU A 122 12.13 12.99 -10.43
N TYR A 123 12.88 12.01 -10.92
CA TYR A 123 14.28 12.19 -11.29
C TYR A 123 14.57 11.50 -12.62
N LYS A 124 15.67 11.87 -13.25
CA LYS A 124 16.12 11.20 -14.49
C LYS A 124 17.24 10.21 -14.18
N ALA A 125 17.11 9.01 -14.73
CA ALA A 125 18.17 8.03 -14.78
C ALA A 125 18.23 7.45 -16.20
N ASN A 126 19.42 7.40 -16.79
CA ASN A 126 19.64 6.93 -18.17
C ASN A 126 18.71 7.61 -19.19
N GLY A 127 18.51 8.93 -19.05
CA GLY A 127 17.65 9.73 -19.93
C GLY A 127 16.14 9.54 -19.74
N LYS A 128 15.70 8.63 -18.87
CA LYS A 128 14.29 8.34 -18.59
C LYS A 128 13.85 8.89 -17.24
N THR A 129 12.65 9.48 -17.20
CA THR A 129 12.00 9.89 -15.95
C THR A 129 11.62 8.67 -15.13
N GLN A 130 11.99 8.69 -13.85
CA GLN A 130 11.74 7.63 -12.89
C GLN A 130 10.61 8.06 -11.94
N TYR A 131 9.68 7.13 -11.70
CA TYR A 131 8.49 7.34 -10.87
C TYR A 131 8.53 6.57 -9.56
N ASP A 132 9.50 5.68 -9.37
CA ASP A 132 9.57 4.72 -8.25
C ASP A 132 9.68 5.38 -6.87
N ARG A 133 10.05 6.67 -6.81
CA ARG A 133 10.11 7.48 -5.59
C ARG A 133 8.98 8.49 -5.43
N ALA A 134 8.09 8.57 -6.42
CA ALA A 134 7.07 9.61 -6.51
C ALA A 134 5.66 9.09 -6.25
N ILE A 135 5.42 7.77 -6.36
CA ILE A 135 4.08 7.21 -6.18
C ILE A 135 3.65 7.34 -4.72
N GLN A 136 2.47 7.90 -4.49
CA GLN A 136 1.82 7.98 -3.19
C GLN A 136 0.45 7.28 -3.27
N ALA A 137 0.10 6.58 -2.20
CA ALA A 137 -1.22 5.98 -2.00
C ALA A 137 -2.06 6.89 -1.08
N HIS A 138 -3.38 6.90 -1.30
CA HIS A 138 -4.36 7.65 -0.52
C HIS A 138 -5.31 6.67 0.17
N PRO A 139 -5.05 6.28 1.44
CA PRO A 139 -5.79 5.20 2.10
C PRO A 139 -7.31 5.40 2.19
N GLU A 140 -7.81 6.62 2.34
CA GLU A 140 -9.26 6.91 2.33
C GLU A 140 -9.87 6.59 0.95
N GLU A 141 -9.28 7.17 -0.11
CA GLU A 141 -9.71 6.96 -1.50
C GLU A 141 -9.57 5.49 -1.94
N ILE A 142 -8.58 4.77 -1.41
CA ILE A 142 -8.38 3.34 -1.63
C ILE A 142 -9.58 2.53 -1.13
N VAL A 143 -10.10 2.87 0.05
CA VAL A 143 -11.24 2.16 0.63
C VAL A 143 -12.52 2.48 -0.12
N ASP A 144 -12.69 3.72 -0.56
CA ASP A 144 -13.85 4.14 -1.36
C ASP A 144 -13.84 3.49 -2.75
N ASP A 145 -12.68 3.41 -3.41
CA ASP A 145 -12.50 2.70 -4.68
C ASP A 145 -12.73 1.18 -4.49
N GLU A 146 -12.26 0.55 -3.41
CA GLU A 146 -12.53 -0.87 -3.13
C GLU A 146 -13.99 -1.19 -2.84
N ALA A 147 -14.70 -0.31 -2.13
CA ALA A 147 -16.14 -0.44 -1.90
C ALA A 147 -16.92 -0.48 -3.22
N SER A 148 -16.36 0.08 -4.30
CA SER A 148 -16.93 0.01 -5.64
C SER A 148 -16.66 -1.31 -6.38
N VAL A 149 -15.67 -2.12 -5.96
CA VAL A 149 -15.19 -3.30 -6.73
C VAL A 149 -15.35 -4.66 -6.00
N VAL A 150 -15.05 -4.81 -4.69
CA VAL A 150 -14.78 -6.15 -4.12
C VAL A 150 -15.48 -6.50 -2.79
N ALA A 151 -16.59 -5.87 -2.45
CA ALA A 151 -17.34 -6.23 -1.24
C ALA A 151 -18.59 -7.14 -1.46
N PRO A 152 -18.49 -8.42 -1.91
CA PRO A 152 -19.58 -9.39 -1.76
C PRO A 152 -19.82 -9.80 -0.30
N TRP A 153 -18.80 -9.74 0.56
CA TRP A 153 -18.84 -10.29 1.93
C TRP A 153 -19.15 -9.26 3.03
N LEU A 154 -19.23 -7.98 2.67
CA LEU A 154 -19.59 -6.88 3.58
C LEU A 154 -21.03 -6.37 3.36
N ARG A 155 -21.81 -7.02 2.48
CA ARG A 155 -23.25 -6.73 2.33
C ARG A 155 -24.03 -7.69 3.24
N PRO A 156 -24.92 -7.18 4.12
CA PRO A 156 -25.81 -8.03 4.92
C PRO A 156 -26.73 -8.89 4.05
#